data_AF-A0A399ZUE2-F1
#
_entry.id   AF-A0A399ZUE2-F1
#
_cell.length_a   1.000
_cell.length_b   1.000
_cell.length_c   1.000
_cell.angle_alpha   90.00
_cell.angle_beta   90.00
_cell.angle_gamma   90.00
#
_symmetry.space_group_name_H-M   'P 1'
#
loop_
_entity.id
_entity.type
_entity.pdbx_description
1 polymer ?
#
loop_
_entity_poly.entity_id
_entity_poly.type
_entity_poly.pdbx_seq_one_letter_code
_entity_poly.pdbx_strand_id
1 'polypeptide(L)' 'MKTPSEELAEKILARLVAEKLVLAQDVKQLLPKLAEGKMKAADWRLALEKALAKKAVTV' A
#
# COMPACT_ATOMS: atom_id res chain seq x y z
N MET A 1 19.43 -2.56 -9.35
CA MET A 1 18.46 -3.26 -10.23
C MET A 1 17.30 -3.66 -9.34
N LYS A 2 16.05 -3.45 -9.76
CA LYS A 2 14.89 -3.93 -8.99
C LYS A 2 14.76 -5.44 -9.19
N THR A 3 14.35 -6.14 -8.15
CA THR A 3 13.99 -7.55 -8.22
C THR A 3 12.58 -7.70 -8.82
N PRO A 4 12.25 -8.86 -9.44
CA PRO A 4 10.88 -9.12 -9.91
C PRO A 4 9.81 -8.95 -8.81
N SER A 5 10.15 -9.27 -7.57
CA SER A 5 9.25 -9.07 -6.42
C SER A 5 8.98 -7.59 -6.13
N GLU A 6 10.00 -6.74 -6.22
CA GLU A 6 9.84 -5.28 -6.07
C GLU A 6 9.00 -4.70 -7.22
N GLU A 7 9.24 -5.13 -8.46
CA GLU A 7 8.45 -4.70 -9.62
C GLU A 7 6.97 -5.10 -9.51
N LEU A 8 6.70 -6.31 -9.02
CA LEU A 8 5.33 -6.76 -8.77
C LEU A 8 4.69 -5.96 -7.61
N ALA A 9 5.41 -5.75 -6.52
CA ALA A 9 4.94 -4.97 -5.38
C ALA A 9 4.58 -3.53 -5.79
N GLU A 10 5.36 -2.91 -6.67
CA GLU A 10 5.06 -1.58 -7.23
C GLU A 10 3.75 -1.57 -8.02
N LYS A 11 3.52 -2.56 -8.89
CA LYS A 11 2.27 -2.66 -9.66
C LYS A 11 1.06 -2.84 -8.76
N ILE A 12 1.18 -3.70 -7.74
CA ILE A 12 0.11 -3.93 -6.77
C ILE A 12 -0.19 -2.64 -6.00
N LEU A 13 0.82 -2.00 -5.42
CA LEU A 13 0.62 -0.78 -4.62
C LEU A 13 0.09 0.39 -5.47
N ALA A 14 0.56 0.54 -6.71
CA ALA A 14 0.02 1.54 -7.63
C ALA A 14 -1.49 1.31 -7.89
N ARG A 15 -1.91 0.06 -8.10
CA ARG A 15 -3.33 -0.26 -8.26
C ARG A 15 -4.13 0.04 -6.98
N LEU A 16 -3.62 -0.33 -5.81
CA LEU A 16 -4.29 -0.07 -4.53
C LEU A 16 -4.43 1.44 -4.23
N VAL A 17 -3.46 2.25 -4.64
CA VAL A 17 -3.57 3.72 -4.55
C VAL A 17 -4.64 4.26 -5.50
N ALA A 18 -4.70 3.75 -6.74
CA ALA A 18 -5.72 4.16 -7.71
C ALA A 18 -7.15 3.83 -7.22
N GLU A 19 -7.32 2.69 -6.58
CA GLU A 19 -8.60 2.26 -5.95
C GLU A 19 -8.86 2.94 -4.59
N LYS A 20 -7.98 3.84 -4.14
CA LYS A 20 -8.06 4.55 -2.85
C LYS A 20 -8.12 3.62 -1.64
N LEU A 21 -7.51 2.43 -1.74
CA LEU A 21 -7.37 1.46 -0.66
C LEU A 21 -6.08 1.67 0.15
N VAL A 22 -5.10 2.36 -0.44
CA VAL A 22 -3.82 2.75 0.18
C VAL A 22 -3.53 4.20 -0.18
N LEU A 23 -2.89 4.95 0.72
CA LEU A 23 -2.45 6.31 0.43
C LEU A 23 -1.09 6.31 -0.29
N ALA A 24 -0.90 7.20 -1.26
CA ALA A 24 0.37 7.32 -2.00
C ALA A 24 1.60 7.51 -1.09
N GLN A 25 1.43 8.21 0.04
CA GLN A 25 2.50 8.43 1.02
C GLN A 25 2.92 7.15 1.76
N ASP A 26 2.04 6.18 1.91
CA ASP A 26 2.32 4.92 2.62
C ASP A 26 3.05 3.90 1.71
N VAL A 27 3.06 4.11 0.38
CA VAL A 27 3.67 3.19 -0.60
C VAL A 27 5.14 2.92 -0.28
N LYS A 28 5.91 3.96 0.07
CA LYS A 28 7.34 3.81 0.40
C LYS A 28 7.59 2.86 1.57
N GLN A 29 6.69 2.84 2.55
CA GLN A 29 6.79 1.97 3.72
C GLN A 29 6.30 0.55 3.42
N LEU A 30 5.27 0.41 2.57
CA LEU A 30 4.63 -0.88 2.28
C LEU A 30 5.41 -1.69 1.23
N LEU A 31 6.08 -1.03 0.29
CA LEU A 31 6.80 -1.68 -0.81
C LEU A 31 7.80 -2.74 -0.36
N PRO A 32 8.77 -2.46 0.53
CA PRO A 32 9.72 -3.49 0.96
C PRO A 32 9.02 -4.64 1.70
N LYS A 33 8.05 -4.33 2.57
CA LYS A 33 7.27 -5.36 3.29
C LYS A 33 6.50 -6.27 2.34
N LEU A 34 5.93 -5.71 1.27
CA LEU A 34 5.17 -6.47 0.29
C LEU A 34 6.10 -7.32 -0.58
N ALA A 35 7.18 -6.73 -1.08
CA ALA A 35 8.17 -7.42 -1.92
C ALA A 35 8.85 -8.58 -1.18
N GLU A 36 9.10 -8.43 0.12
CA GLU A 36 9.73 -9.44 0.97
C GLU A 36 8.72 -10.45 1.57
N GLY A 37 7.42 -10.31 1.29
CA GLY A 37 6.38 -11.19 1.87
C GLY A 37 6.19 -11.02 3.39
N LYS A 38 6.60 -9.89 3.96
CA LYS A 38 6.54 -9.56 5.39
C LYS A 38 5.28 -8.79 5.79
N MET A 39 4.36 -8.52 4.86
CA MET A 39 3.10 -7.86 5.16
C MET A 39 2.23 -8.70 6.09
N LYS A 40 1.88 -8.16 7.26
CA LYS A 40 0.92 -8.77 8.19
C LYS A 40 -0.48 -8.25 7.92
N ALA A 41 -1.49 -8.98 8.41
CA ALA A 41 -2.88 -8.53 8.37
C ALA A 41 -3.07 -7.14 9.02
N ALA A 42 -2.34 -6.85 10.10
CA ALA A 42 -2.38 -5.55 10.77
C ALA A 42 -1.84 -4.40 9.89
N ASP A 43 -0.80 -4.65 9.08
CA ASP A 43 -0.26 -3.64 8.16
C ASP A 43 -1.29 -3.28 7.09
N TRP A 44 -1.99 -4.28 6.53
CA TRP A 44 -3.07 -4.07 5.56
C TRP A 44 -4.24 -3.30 6.15
N ARG A 45 -4.66 -3.69 7.35
CA ARG A 45 -5.75 -3.04 8.06
C ARG A 45 -5.45 -1.56 8.30
N LEU A 46 -4.25 -1.24 8.80
CA LEU A 46 -3.85 0.13 9.05
C LEU A 46 -3.83 0.98 7.77
N ALA A 47 -3.31 0.43 6.66
CA ALA A 47 -3.28 1.14 5.38
C ALA A 47 -4.71 1.47 4.89
N LEU A 48 -5.63 0.53 5.03
CA LEU A 48 -7.03 0.72 4.66
C LEU A 48 -7.74 1.72 5.59
N GLU A 49 -7.55 1.61 6.91
CA GLU A 49 -8.12 2.54 7.89
C GLU A 49 -7.66 3.98 7.62
N LYS A 50 -6.37 4.20 7.33
CA LYS A 50 -5.85 5.51 6.93
C LYS A 50 -6.52 6.02 5.65
N ALA A 51 -6.70 5.17 4.65
CA ALA A 51 -7.31 5.55 3.38
C ALA A 51 -8.80 5.92 3.55
N LEU A 52 -9.55 5.13 4.34
CA LEU A 52 -10.94 5.40 4.68
C LEU A 52 -11.11 6.68 5.51
N ALA A 53 -10.24 6.90 6.51
CA ALA A 53 -10.25 8.12 7.31
C ALA A 53 -10.02 9.36 6.45
N LYS A 54 -9.06 9.33 5.52
CA LYS A 54 -8.83 10.45 4.59
C LYS A 54 -10.03 10.72 3.70
N LYS A 55 -10.72 9.68 3.23
CA LYS A 55 -11.95 9.81 2.44
C LYS A 55 -13.08 10.48 3.24
N ALA A 56 -13.24 10.15 4.52
CA ALA A 56 -14.26 10.75 5.38
C ALA A 56 -14.06 12.26 5.64
N VAL A 57 -12.81 12.74 5.59
CA VAL A 57 -12.46 14.16 5.77
C VAL A 57 -12.65 14.99 4.50
N THR A 58 -12.83 14.36 3.32
CA THR A 58 -12.99 15.05 2.04
C THR A 58 -14.43 15.15 1.54
N VAL A 59 -15.41 14.99 2.44
CA VAL A 59 -16.86 15.15 2.16
C VAL A 59 -17.36 16.42 2.83
#